data_AF-A0A091BY94-F1
#
_entry.id   AF-A0A091BY94-F1
#
_cell.length_a   1.000
_cell.length_b   1.000
_cell.length_c   1.000
_cell.angle_alpha   90.00
_cell.angle_beta   90.00
_cell.angle_gamma   90.00
#
_symmetry.space_group_name_H-M   'P 1'
#
loop_
_entity.id
_entity.type
_entity.pdbx_description
1 polymer ?
#
loop_
_entity_poly.entity_id
_entity_poly.type
_entity_poly.pdbx_seq_one_letter_code
_entity_poly.pdbx_strand_id
1 'polypeptide(L)'
;MKTKLLFRDYLTIGSMLFGLFFGAGNLIFPVHLGQEAGANVTAANFGLLVTGVGLPFLGVIAMGISQSSGVFELSLRVNKSYAYIFTILLYLVIGPFFALPRLATTSYEIGIAPHIPEGQQGLVLAIFSILFLLPLGGFLGSLQKFLIM
;
A
#
# COMPACT_ATOMS: atom_id res chain seq x y z
N MET A 1 -20.18 10.32 -26.03
CA MET A 1 -20.37 8.91 -26.47
C MET A 1 -20.38 8.02 -25.25
N LYS A 2 -21.43 7.21 -25.02
CA LYS A 2 -21.43 6.17 -23.98
C LYS A 2 -20.84 4.90 -24.58
N THR A 3 -19.51 4.77 -24.55
CA THR A 3 -18.83 3.52 -24.92
C THR A 3 -19.19 2.50 -23.84
N LYS A 4 -19.99 1.48 -24.19
CA LYS A 4 -20.23 0.36 -23.28
C LYS A 4 -18.94 -0.43 -23.17
N LEU A 5 -18.44 -0.60 -21.95
CA LEU A 5 -17.28 -1.44 -21.68
C LEU A 5 -17.60 -2.89 -22.04
N LEU A 6 -16.66 -3.57 -22.69
CA LEU A 6 -16.75 -5.00 -22.95
C LEU A 6 -16.48 -5.77 -21.65
N PHE A 7 -16.96 -7.01 -21.56
CA PHE A 7 -16.68 -7.88 -20.40
C PHE A 7 -15.17 -8.02 -20.12
N ARG A 8 -14.35 -8.01 -21.18
CA ARG A 8 -12.88 -8.04 -21.07
C ARG A 8 -12.33 -6.82 -20.33
N ASP A 9 -12.89 -5.64 -20.58
CA ASP A 9 -12.45 -4.41 -19.93
C ASP A 9 -12.79 -4.45 -18.43
N TYR A 10 -13.98 -4.95 -18.08
CA TYR A 10 -14.35 -5.17 -16.67
C TYR A 10 -13.45 -6.17 -15.98
N LEU A 11 -13.08 -7.27 -16.65
CA LEU A 11 -12.17 -8.25 -16.09
C LEU A 11 -10.77 -7.66 -15.87
N THR A 12 -10.28 -6.86 -16.83
CA THR A 12 -8.98 -6.18 -16.72
C THR A 12 -8.98 -5.12 -15.62
N ILE A 13 -10.00 -4.26 -15.56
CA ILE A 13 -10.11 -3.24 -14.51
C ILE A 13 -10.28 -3.92 -13.15
N GLY A 14 -11.11 -4.95 -13.06
CA GLY A 14 -11.32 -5.73 -11.85
C GLY A 14 -10.04 -6.40 -11.35
N SER A 15 -9.24 -6.99 -12.24
CA SER A 15 -7.96 -7.60 -11.87
C SER A 15 -6.91 -6.56 -11.47
N MET A 16 -6.87 -5.40 -12.11
CA MET A 16 -5.99 -4.29 -11.71
C MET A 16 -6.37 -3.74 -10.32
N LEU A 17 -7.66 -3.49 -10.08
CA LEU A 17 -8.14 -3.05 -8.77
C LEU A 17 -7.91 -4.12 -7.70
N PHE A 18 -8.13 -5.39 -8.04
CA PHE A 18 -7.79 -6.50 -7.17
C PHE A 18 -6.29 -6.47 -6.84
N GLY A 19 -5.39 -6.38 -7.83
CA GLY A 19 -3.96 -6.31 -7.57
C GLY A 19 -3.52 -5.09 -6.77
N LEU A 20 -4.20 -3.95 -6.96
CA LEU A 20 -3.94 -2.72 -6.20
C LEU A 20 -4.29 -2.86 -4.72
N PHE A 21 -5.41 -3.54 -4.41
CA PHE A 21 -5.85 -3.74 -3.02
C PHE A 21 -5.31 -5.04 -2.41
N PHE A 22 -5.08 -6.09 -3.18
CA PHE A 22 -4.61 -7.38 -2.73
C PHE A 22 -3.07 -7.38 -2.59
N GLY A 23 -2.59 -6.61 -1.61
CA GLY A 23 -1.18 -6.53 -1.23
C GLY A 23 -0.86 -7.26 0.07
N ALA A 24 0.42 -7.26 0.47
CA ALA A 24 0.91 -7.92 1.68
C ALA A 24 0.20 -7.47 2.97
N GLY A 25 -0.21 -6.20 3.05
CA GLY A 25 -0.98 -5.69 4.18
C GLY A 25 -2.30 -6.44 4.39
N ASN A 26 -3.02 -6.75 3.30
CA ASN A 26 -4.29 -7.47 3.38
C ASN A 26 -4.14 -8.98 3.67
N LEU A 27 -2.91 -9.50 3.76
CA LEU A 27 -2.62 -10.85 4.24
C LEU A 27 -2.12 -10.85 5.68
N ILE A 28 -1.30 -9.85 6.03
CA ILE A 28 -0.68 -9.73 7.35
C ILE A 28 -1.68 -9.24 8.41
N PHE A 29 -2.41 -8.16 8.11
CA PHE A 29 -3.29 -7.53 9.08
C PHE A 29 -4.45 -8.40 9.56
N PRO A 30 -5.15 -9.18 8.70
CA PRO A 30 -6.24 -10.03 9.19
C PRO A 30 -5.78 -11.12 10.15
N VAL A 31 -4.58 -11.70 9.92
CA VAL A 31 -4.00 -12.72 10.80
C VAL A 31 -3.68 -12.10 12.17
N HIS A 32 -2.98 -10.97 12.18
CA HIS A 32 -2.65 -10.27 13.42
C HIS A 32 -3.90 -9.77 14.15
N LEU A 33 -4.84 -9.15 13.44
CA LEU A 33 -6.12 -8.70 13.99
C LEU A 33 -6.93 -9.87 14.56
N GLY A 34 -6.92 -11.03 13.90
CA GLY A 34 -7.58 -12.24 14.40
C GLY A 34 -6.95 -12.78 15.68
N GLN A 35 -5.62 -12.72 15.80
CA GLN A 35 -4.91 -13.07 17.04
C GLN A 35 -5.29 -12.14 18.20
N GLU A 36 -5.35 -10.84 17.96
CA GLU A 36 -5.74 -9.83 18.96
C GLU A 36 -7.23 -9.87 19.31
N ALA A 37 -8.10 -10.22 18.34
CA ALA A 37 -9.55 -10.22 18.53
C ALA A 37 -10.05 -11.34 19.45
N GLY A 38 -9.28 -12.43 19.61
CA GLY A 38 -9.65 -13.58 20.44
C GLY A 38 -11.02 -14.15 20.06
N ALA A 39 -12.00 -14.09 20.96
CA ALA A 39 -13.36 -14.57 20.68
C ALA A 39 -14.18 -13.65 19.75
N ASN A 40 -13.77 -12.39 19.55
CA ASN A 40 -14.52 -11.37 18.82
C ASN A 40 -14.15 -11.27 17.33
N VAL A 41 -13.65 -12.36 16.72
CA VAL A 41 -13.17 -12.38 15.32
C VAL A 41 -14.24 -11.87 14.35
N THR A 42 -15.51 -12.21 14.56
CA THR A 42 -16.60 -11.79 13.66
C THR A 42 -16.77 -10.27 13.64
N ALA A 43 -16.66 -9.61 14.80
CA ALA A 43 -16.71 -8.15 14.89
C ALA A 43 -15.45 -7.50 14.28
N ALA A 44 -14.28 -8.09 14.53
CA ALA A 44 -13.01 -7.63 13.96
C ALA A 44 -13.01 -7.72 12.43
N ASN A 45 -13.54 -8.81 11.85
CA ASN A 45 -13.69 -8.97 10.41
C ASN A 45 -14.62 -7.92 9.81
N PHE A 46 -15.73 -7.60 10.47
CA PHE A 46 -16.63 -6.55 9.97
C PHE A 46 -15.93 -5.19 9.98
N GLY A 47 -15.23 -4.85 11.07
CA GLY A 47 -14.42 -3.64 11.16
C GLY A 47 -13.35 -3.57 10.06
N LEU A 48 -12.63 -4.68 9.82
CA LEU A 48 -11.64 -4.80 8.76
C LEU A 48 -12.23 -4.64 7.36
N LEU A 49 -13.41 -5.22 7.08
CA LEU A 49 -14.07 -5.05 5.78
C LEU A 49 -14.49 -3.60 5.54
N VAL A 50 -15.07 -2.95 6.55
CA VAL A 50 -15.51 -1.55 6.43
C VAL A 50 -14.33 -0.60 6.26
N THR A 51 -13.29 -0.76 7.08
CA THR A 51 -12.16 0.18 7.12
C THR A 51 -11.03 -0.17 6.16
N GLY A 52 -10.66 -1.45 6.06
CA GLY A 52 -9.57 -1.94 5.23
C GLY A 52 -9.93 -2.13 3.75
N VAL A 53 -11.21 -2.35 3.43
CA VAL A 53 -11.67 -2.50 2.04
C VAL A 53 -12.62 -1.38 1.62
N GLY A 54 -13.60 -1.04 2.47
CA GLY A 54 -14.61 -0.03 2.16
C GLY A 54 -14.03 1.36 1.91
N LEU A 55 -13.21 1.88 2.84
CA LEU A 55 -12.65 3.23 2.70
C LEU A 55 -11.69 3.37 1.50
N PRO A 56 -10.73 2.46 1.25
CA PRO A 56 -9.89 2.55 0.05
C PRO A 56 -10.68 2.47 -1.26
N PHE A 57 -11.72 1.63 -1.29
CA PHE A 57 -12.61 1.52 -2.44
C PHE A 57 -13.39 2.83 -2.69
N LEU A 58 -13.93 3.44 -1.62
CA LEU A 58 -14.56 4.77 -1.71
C LEU A 58 -13.56 5.84 -2.18
N GLY A 59 -12.30 5.76 -1.77
CA GLY A 59 -11.23 6.64 -2.25
C GLY A 59 -11.00 6.53 -3.76
N VAL A 60 -11.00 5.32 -4.31
CA VAL A 60 -10.89 5.10 -5.77
C VAL A 60 -12.10 5.65 -6.51
N ILE A 61 -13.32 5.44 -5.99
CA ILE A 61 -14.53 6.02 -6.55
C ILE A 61 -14.46 7.55 -6.53
N ALA A 62 -14.07 8.14 -5.40
CA ALA A 62 -13.92 9.59 -5.25
C ALA A 62 -12.91 10.16 -6.24
N MET A 63 -11.76 9.49 -6.43
CA MET A 63 -10.78 9.87 -7.45
C MET A 63 -11.36 9.81 -8.87
N GLY A 64 -12.07 8.72 -9.21
CA GLY A 64 -12.72 8.57 -10.51
C GLY A 64 -13.80 9.65 -10.78
N ILE A 65 -14.56 10.03 -9.76
CA ILE A 65 -15.59 11.08 -9.87
C ILE A 65 -14.96 12.47 -9.92
N SER A 66 -13.85 12.70 -9.22
CA SER A 66 -13.19 14.01 -9.14
C SER A 66 -12.69 14.54 -10.49
N GLN A 67 -12.56 13.64 -11.49
CA GLN A 67 -11.96 13.88 -12.82
C GLN A 67 -10.56 14.50 -12.76
N SER A 68 -9.87 14.36 -11.64
CA SER A 68 -8.50 14.80 -11.49
C SER A 68 -7.53 13.74 -12.02
N SER A 69 -6.50 14.21 -12.70
CA SER A 69 -5.37 13.42 -13.18
C SER A 69 -4.53 12.82 -12.04
N GLY A 70 -4.62 13.34 -10.82
CA GLY A 70 -3.93 12.78 -9.67
C GLY A 70 -4.04 13.60 -8.38
N VAL A 71 -3.38 13.11 -7.34
CA VAL A 71 -3.40 13.71 -5.99
C VAL A 71 -2.84 15.13 -5.99
N PHE A 72 -1.84 15.43 -6.83
CA PHE A 72 -1.26 16.76 -6.94
C PHE A 72 -2.28 17.79 -7.42
N GLU A 73 -3.01 17.51 -8.50
CA GLU A 73 -4.03 18.40 -9.03
C GLU A 73 -5.22 18.55 -8.07
N LEU A 74 -5.60 17.47 -7.36
CA LEU A 74 -6.59 17.57 -6.28
C LEU A 74 -6.12 18.52 -5.17
N SER A 75 -4.83 18.46 -4.81
CA SER A 75 -4.23 19.29 -3.77
C SER A 75 -4.03 20.74 -4.20
N LEU A 76 -3.91 21.01 -5.51
CA LEU A 76 -3.84 22.38 -6.05
C LEU A 76 -5.10 23.20 -5.76
N ARG A 77 -6.25 22.54 -5.54
CA ARG A 77 -7.50 23.20 -5.14
C ARG A 77 -7.40 23.93 -3.79
N VAL A 78 -6.43 23.57 -2.95
CA VAL A 78 -6.14 24.26 -1.68
C VAL A 78 -5.21 25.45 -1.93
N ASN A 79 -3.95 25.18 -2.31
CA ASN A 79 -3.00 26.15 -2.84
C ASN A 79 -1.76 25.43 -3.41
N LYS A 80 -0.93 26.16 -4.18
CA LYS A 80 0.25 25.60 -4.84
C LYS A 80 1.28 25.03 -3.86
N SER A 81 1.58 25.75 -2.78
CA SER A 81 2.59 25.33 -1.79
C SER A 81 2.17 24.04 -1.08
N TYR A 82 0.90 23.94 -0.70
CA TYR A 82 0.30 22.76 -0.10
C TYR A 82 0.39 21.55 -1.04
N ALA A 83 0.07 21.73 -2.32
CA ALA A 83 0.13 20.64 -3.29
C ALA A 83 1.54 20.02 -3.42
N TYR A 84 2.58 20.85 -3.47
CA TYR A 84 3.96 20.37 -3.50
C TYR A 84 4.35 19.68 -2.19
N ILE A 85 4.15 20.33 -1.05
CA ILE A 85 4.53 19.77 0.26
C ILE A 85 3.81 18.44 0.50
N PHE A 86 2.50 18.40 0.29
CA PHE A 86 1.69 17.21 0.50
C PHE A 86 2.13 16.07 -0.41
N THR A 87 2.31 16.32 -1.71
CA THR A 87 2.69 15.27 -2.67
C THR A 87 4.10 14.74 -2.41
N ILE A 88 5.06 15.62 -2.08
CA ILE A 88 6.42 15.21 -1.71
C ILE A 88 6.40 14.35 -0.45
N LEU A 89 5.73 14.80 0.60
CA LEU A 89 5.61 14.03 1.84
C LEU A 89 4.92 12.69 1.61
N LEU A 90 3.84 12.66 0.83
CA LEU A 90 3.12 11.45 0.50
C LEU A 90 4.02 10.43 -0.20
N TYR A 91 4.82 10.85 -1.18
CA TYR A 91 5.78 9.97 -1.85
C TYR A 91 6.93 9.52 -0.93
N LEU A 92 7.41 10.38 -0.04
CA LEU A 92 8.43 10.00 0.94
C LEU A 92 7.91 8.97 1.95
N VAL A 93 6.66 9.11 2.40
CA VAL A 93 6.00 8.17 3.32
C VAL A 93 5.73 6.83 2.64
N ILE A 94 5.18 6.83 1.42
CA ILE A 94 4.93 5.59 0.66
C ILE A 94 6.25 4.90 0.32
N GLY A 95 7.27 5.68 -0.04
CA GLY A 95 8.57 5.18 -0.37
C GLY A 95 9.45 4.98 0.87
N PRO A 96 10.55 5.72 0.99
CA PRO A 96 11.68 5.38 1.84
C PRO A 96 11.41 5.46 3.34
N PHE A 97 10.46 6.28 3.79
CA PHE A 97 10.39 6.64 5.22
C PHE A 97 9.41 5.82 6.04
N PHE A 98 8.41 5.18 5.42
CA PHE A 98 7.40 4.49 6.22
C PHE A 98 6.93 3.17 5.62
N ALA A 99 6.24 3.18 4.48
CA ALA A 99 5.57 1.97 4.02
C ALA A 99 6.56 0.87 3.62
N LEU A 100 7.64 1.21 2.89
CA LEU A 100 8.63 0.21 2.49
C LEU A 100 9.42 -0.37 3.67
N PRO A 101 10.02 0.43 4.58
CA PRO A 101 10.66 -0.12 5.77
C PRO A 101 9.71 -0.98 6.61
N ARG A 102 8.45 -0.54 6.78
CA ARG A 102 7.46 -1.27 7.56
C ARG A 102 7.10 -2.62 6.94
N LEU A 103 6.98 -2.68 5.61
CA LEU A 103 6.72 -3.94 4.91
C LEU A 103 7.88 -4.92 5.07
N ALA A 104 9.12 -4.43 5.02
CA ALA A 104 10.31 -5.25 5.26
C ALA A 104 10.33 -5.83 6.68
N THR A 105 10.20 -4.98 7.70
CA THR A 105 10.26 -5.44 9.11
C THR A 105 9.09 -6.36 9.46
N THR A 106 7.89 -6.06 8.99
CA THR A 106 6.72 -6.90 9.27
C THR A 106 6.80 -8.26 8.57
N SER A 107 7.32 -8.32 7.33
CA SER A 107 7.56 -9.59 6.63
C SER A 107 8.61 -10.44 7.34
N TYR A 108 9.65 -9.80 7.90
CA TYR A 108 10.65 -10.47 8.72
C TYR A 108 10.05 -11.04 10.01
N GLU A 109 9.32 -10.22 10.77
CA GLU A 109 8.69 -10.61 12.05
C GLU A 109 7.76 -11.81 11.91
N ILE A 110 6.98 -11.87 10.84
CA ILE A 110 5.98 -12.94 10.68
C ILE A 110 6.59 -14.16 9.99
N GLY A 111 7.50 -13.96 9.03
CA GLY A 111 8.01 -15.04 8.19
C GLY A 111 9.29 -15.71 8.71
N ILE A 112 10.22 -14.93 9.27
CA ILE A 112 11.59 -15.39 9.55
C ILE A 112 11.89 -15.37 11.05
N ALA A 113 11.49 -14.32 11.77
CA ALA A 113 11.80 -14.16 13.20
C ALA A 113 11.42 -15.38 14.08
N PRO A 114 10.27 -16.05 13.88
CA PRO A 114 9.87 -17.20 14.70
C PRO A 114 10.80 -18.42 14.55
N HIS A 115 11.66 -18.44 13.51
CA HIS A 115 12.55 -19.55 13.19
C HIS A 115 14.02 -19.24 13.53
N ILE A 116 14.33 -18.05 14.07
CA ILE A 116 15.70 -17.58 14.36
C ILE A 116 15.90 -17.43 15.89
N PRO A 117 17.02 -17.94 16.45
CA PRO A 117 17.37 -17.70 17.86
C PRO A 117 17.55 -16.20 18.18
N GLU A 118 17.07 -15.76 19.34
CA GLU A 118 17.04 -14.33 19.77
C GLU A 118 18.38 -13.60 19.61
N GLY A 119 19.51 -14.27 19.84
CA GLY A 119 20.84 -13.66 19.73
C GLY A 119 21.29 -13.25 18.32
N GLN A 120 20.60 -13.71 17.26
CA GLN A 120 20.96 -13.40 15.86
C GLN A 120 19.93 -12.51 15.14
N GLN A 121 18.82 -12.16 15.79
CA GLN A 121 17.70 -11.47 15.14
C GLN A 121 18.10 -10.12 14.53
N GLY A 122 18.90 -9.32 15.21
CA GLY A 122 19.33 -8.00 14.70
C GLY A 122 20.16 -8.08 13.42
N LEU A 123 21.08 -9.05 13.32
CA LEU A 123 21.94 -9.22 12.15
C LEU A 123 21.14 -9.79 10.96
N VAL A 124 20.27 -10.76 11.22
CA VAL A 124 19.41 -11.34 10.18
C VAL A 124 18.38 -10.33 9.67
N LEU A 125 17.82 -9.49 10.56
CA LEU A 125 16.93 -8.39 10.17
C LEU A 125 17.65 -7.38 9.26
N ALA A 126 18.89 -7.01 9.57
CA ALA A 126 19.67 -6.08 8.75
C ALA A 126 19.93 -6.66 7.35
N ILE A 127 20.36 -7.91 7.26
CA ILE A 127 20.57 -8.60 5.97
C ILE A 127 19.25 -8.72 5.19
N PHE A 128 18.18 -9.14 5.85
CA PHE A 128 16.86 -9.26 5.24
C PHE A 128 16.37 -7.91 4.69
N SER A 129 16.52 -6.84 5.46
CA SER A 129 16.09 -5.50 5.05
C SER A 129 16.89 -4.99 3.85
N ILE A 130 18.20 -5.23 3.81
CA ILE A 130 19.04 -4.88 2.67
C ILE A 130 18.60 -5.66 1.43
N LEU A 131 18.41 -6.99 1.55
CA LEU A 131 17.96 -7.83 0.44
C LEU A 131 16.56 -7.46 -0.04
N PHE A 132 15.66 -7.08 0.87
CA PHE A 132 14.29 -6.65 0.56
C PHE A 132 14.27 -5.31 -0.20
N LEU A 133 15.17 -4.38 0.16
CA LEU A 133 15.25 -3.05 -0.46
C LEU A 133 16.14 -3.01 -1.72
N LEU A 134 16.99 -4.02 -1.95
CA LEU A 134 17.94 -4.05 -3.07
C LEU A 134 17.26 -4.07 -4.46
N PRO A 135 16.22 -4.87 -4.73
CA PRO A 135 15.45 -4.81 -5.98
C PRO A 135 14.77 -3.44 -6.17
N LEU A 136 14.51 -2.75 -5.07
CA LEU A 136 13.75 -1.53 -5.03
C LEU A 136 14.55 -0.30 -5.46
N GLY A 137 15.88 -0.32 -5.33
CA GLY A 137 16.75 0.70 -5.91
C GLY A 137 16.55 0.86 -7.43
N GLY A 138 16.31 -0.26 -8.12
CA GLY A 138 15.95 -0.25 -9.55
C GLY A 138 14.53 0.25 -9.83
N PHE A 139 13.61 0.05 -8.89
CA PHE A 139 12.23 0.54 -8.97
C PHE A 139 12.12 2.05 -8.73
N LEU A 140 12.85 2.58 -7.75
CA LEU A 140 12.97 4.03 -7.50
C LEU A 140 13.58 4.76 -8.71
N GLY A 141 14.57 4.18 -9.37
CA GLY A 141 15.11 4.72 -10.63
C GLY A 141 14.09 4.76 -11.77
N SER A 142 13.10 3.86 -11.78
CA SER A 142 11.99 3.86 -12.74
C SER A 142 10.90 4.87 -12.37
N LEU A 143 10.62 5.05 -11.08
CA LEU A 143 9.70 6.05 -10.54
C LEU A 143 10.18 7.48 -10.76
N GLN A 144 11.48 7.73 -10.60
CA GLN A 144 12.07 9.05 -10.81
C GLN A 144 11.98 9.48 -12.28
N LYS A 145 12.08 8.54 -13.24
CA LYS A 145 11.81 8.79 -14.66
C LYS A 145 10.35 9.12 -14.95
N PHE A 146 9.42 8.53 -14.21
CA PHE A 146 7.99 8.79 -14.32
C PHE A 146 7.57 10.13 -13.70
N LEU A 147 8.37 10.66 -12.76
CA LEU A 147 8.11 11.92 -12.06
C LEU A 147 8.69 13.15 -12.78
N ILE A 148 9.56 12.94 -13.77
CA ILE A 148 10.22 13.98 -14.59
C ILE A 148 9.56 14.09 -15.99
N MET A 149 8.56 13.27 -16.28
CA MET A 149 7.77 13.29 -17.52
C MET A 149 6.37 13.85 -17.24
#